data_AF-A0A377X7A8-F1
#
_entry.id   AF-A0A377X7A8-F1
#
_cell.length_a   1.000
_cell.length_b   1.000
_cell.length_c   1.000
_cell.angle_alpha   90.00
_cell.angle_beta   90.00
_cell.angle_gamma   90.00
#
_symmetry.space_group_name_H-M   'P 1'
#
loop_
_entity.id
_entity.type
_entity.pdbx_description
1 polymer ?
#
loop_
_entity_poly.entity_id
_entity_poly.type
_entity_poly.pdbx_seq_one_letter_code
_entity_poly.pdbx_strand_id
1 'polypeptide(L)'
;MGQKIPNPTWTPTAGIRARSLEKGVTLPAVVPAGPNNPLGRYALRLAYGNGEYLIHGTNAPDSVGLRVSSGCMRMNADDIKALFSQVKTGTPVRIINQPVKFAVEPDGKTLCRSPQAAFADRRGKHPDHRLHAASGVSRLRRG
;
A
#
# COMPACT_ATOMS: atom_id res chain seq x y z
N MET A 1 -0.21 13.08 -9.41
CA MET A 1 -1.15 13.24 -8.28
C MET A 1 -2.15 14.30 -8.69
N GLY A 2 -3.45 13.99 -8.62
CA GLY A 2 -4.51 14.83 -9.17
C GLY A 2 -5.15 15.79 -8.17
N GLN A 3 -5.43 15.35 -6.93
CA GLN A 3 -6.10 16.18 -5.93
C GLN A 3 -5.60 15.87 -4.51
N LYS A 4 -5.52 16.91 -3.67
CA LYS A 4 -5.28 16.82 -2.23
C LYS A 4 -6.59 17.04 -1.49
N ILE A 5 -6.97 16.11 -0.60
CA ILE A 5 -8.24 16.14 0.15
C ILE A 5 -7.93 16.05 1.65
N PRO A 6 -7.97 17.17 2.39
CA PRO A 6 -7.96 17.14 3.85
C PRO A 6 -9.32 16.72 4.39
N ASN A 7 -9.36 16.00 5.51
CA ASN A 7 -10.57 15.53 6.17
C ASN A 7 -11.58 14.88 5.18
N PRO A 8 -11.18 13.84 4.45
CA PRO A 8 -12.00 13.26 3.39
C PRO A 8 -13.27 12.63 3.98
N THR A 9 -14.39 12.74 3.27
CA THR A 9 -15.52 11.81 3.45
C THR A 9 -15.23 10.52 2.68
N TRP A 10 -15.81 9.41 3.14
CA TRP A 10 -15.71 8.13 2.44
C TRP A 10 -17.06 7.64 1.98
N THR A 11 -17.16 7.36 0.68
CA THR A 11 -18.32 6.71 0.07
C THR A 11 -17.94 5.27 -0.29
N PRO A 12 -18.46 4.25 0.42
CA PRO A 12 -18.22 2.86 0.07
C PRO A 12 -18.65 2.55 -1.36
N THR A 13 -17.77 1.89 -2.12
CA THR A 13 -18.11 1.39 -3.46
C THR A 13 -19.13 0.26 -3.37
N ALA A 14 -19.83 -0.02 -4.48
CA ALA A 14 -20.82 -1.10 -4.55
C ALA A 14 -20.26 -2.45 -4.07
N GLY A 15 -19.04 -2.81 -4.49
CA GLY A 15 -18.39 -4.05 -4.05
C GLY A 15 -18.05 -4.09 -2.56
N ILE A 16 -17.71 -2.95 -1.94
CA ILE A 16 -17.51 -2.89 -0.48
C ILE A 16 -18.84 -3.06 0.24
N ARG A 17 -19.91 -2.42 -0.24
CA ARG A 17 -21.25 -2.58 0.34
C ARG A 17 -21.72 -4.02 0.29
N ALA A 18 -21.58 -4.68 -0.85
CA ALA A 18 -21.97 -6.08 -1.02
C ALA A 18 -21.24 -7.00 -0.02
N ARG A 19 -19.90 -6.91 0.07
CA ARG A 19 -19.10 -7.72 1.00
C ARG A 19 -19.37 -7.41 2.48
N SER A 20 -19.73 -6.18 2.81
CA SER A 20 -20.15 -5.82 4.18
C SER A 20 -21.52 -6.40 4.50
N LEU A 21 -22.45 -6.38 3.55
CA LEU A 21 -23.79 -6.94 3.71
C LEU A 21 -23.75 -8.47 3.88
N GLU A 22 -22.88 -9.16 3.15
CA GLU A 22 -22.61 -10.62 3.33
C GLU A 22 -22.18 -10.96 4.76
N LYS A 23 -21.60 -10.00 5.48
CA LYS A 23 -21.18 -10.15 6.89
C LYS A 23 -22.21 -9.60 7.88
N GLY A 24 -23.42 -9.29 7.43
CA GLY A 24 -24.48 -8.70 8.25
C GLY A 24 -24.26 -7.22 8.60
N VAL A 25 -23.32 -6.53 7.94
CA VAL A 25 -23.00 -5.12 8.23
C VAL A 25 -23.57 -4.22 7.13
N THR A 26 -24.52 -3.36 7.51
CA THR A 26 -25.04 -2.32 6.62
C THR A 26 -24.19 -1.05 6.74
N LEU A 27 -23.53 -0.65 5.67
CA LEU A 27 -22.70 0.57 5.63
C LEU A 27 -23.53 1.81 5.28
N PRO A 28 -23.25 2.98 5.90
CA PRO A 28 -23.92 4.22 5.55
C PRO A 28 -23.62 4.65 4.11
N ALA A 29 -24.45 5.52 3.54
CA ALA A 29 -24.23 6.07 2.21
C ALA A 29 -22.89 6.83 2.14
N VAL A 30 -22.59 7.63 3.15
CA VAL A 30 -21.34 8.37 3.31
C VAL A 30 -20.89 8.25 4.77
N VAL A 31 -19.61 7.97 4.97
CA VAL A 31 -18.94 8.10 6.27
C VAL A 31 -18.30 9.49 6.33
N PRO A 32 -18.68 10.34 7.30
CA PRO A 32 -18.10 11.67 7.43
C PRO A 32 -16.62 11.60 7.84
N ALA A 33 -15.93 12.73 7.76
CA ALA A 33 -14.59 12.85 8.32
C ALA A 33 -14.61 12.58 9.84
N GLY A 34 -13.57 11.92 10.35
CA GLY A 34 -13.45 11.63 11.78
C GLY A 34 -12.67 10.35 12.06
N PRO A 35 -12.53 9.96 13.35
CA PRO A 35 -11.76 8.78 13.76
C PRO A 35 -12.23 7.46 13.13
N ASN A 36 -13.52 7.36 12.82
CA ASN A 36 -14.13 6.15 12.24
C ASN A 36 -14.04 6.09 10.70
N ASN A 37 -13.46 7.12 10.07
CA ASN A 37 -13.34 7.15 8.62
C ASN A 37 -12.17 6.27 8.14
N PRO A 38 -12.41 5.28 7.26
CA PRO A 38 -11.34 4.38 6.80
C PRO A 38 -10.32 5.03 5.87
N LEU A 39 -10.55 6.26 5.40
CA LEU A 39 -9.58 7.06 4.67
C LEU A 39 -8.63 7.85 5.59
N GLY A 40 -8.87 7.83 6.91
CA GLY A 40 -8.13 8.66 7.87
C GLY A 40 -8.36 10.16 7.64
N ARG A 41 -7.36 10.98 8.01
CA ARG A 41 -7.45 12.45 7.96
C ARG A 41 -7.05 13.08 6.63
N TYR A 42 -6.36 12.34 5.76
CA TYR A 42 -5.80 12.86 4.52
C TYR A 42 -5.90 11.84 3.41
N ALA A 43 -6.24 12.31 2.22
CA ALA A 43 -6.22 11.52 1.00
C ALA A 43 -5.61 12.30 -0.16
N LEU A 44 -4.89 11.59 -1.02
CA LEU A 44 -4.31 12.06 -2.27
C LEU A 44 -4.94 11.24 -3.39
N ARG A 45 -5.72 11.89 -4.25
CA ARG A 45 -6.32 11.26 -5.41
C ARG A 45 -5.29 11.19 -6.53
N LEU A 46 -5.12 10.03 -7.13
CA LEU A 46 -4.28 9.89 -8.31
C LEU A 46 -5.00 10.43 -9.54
N ALA A 47 -4.26 11.02 -10.47
CA ALA A 47 -4.80 11.42 -11.78
C ALA A 47 -4.88 10.23 -12.76
N TYR A 48 -4.65 9.01 -12.29
CA TYR A 48 -4.67 7.79 -13.08
C TYR A 48 -6.10 7.26 -13.19
N GLY A 49 -6.48 6.80 -14.39
CA GLY A 49 -7.87 6.43 -14.70
C GLY A 49 -8.82 7.61 -14.49
N ASN A 50 -10.02 7.32 -13.95
CA ASN A 50 -11.02 8.34 -13.63
C ASN A 50 -10.88 8.92 -12.20
N GLY A 51 -9.68 8.84 -11.60
CA GLY A 51 -9.43 9.34 -10.25
C GLY A 51 -9.94 8.42 -9.13
N GLU A 52 -10.09 7.13 -9.42
CA GLU A 52 -10.63 6.13 -8.49
C GLU A 52 -9.62 5.70 -7.42
N TYR A 53 -8.32 5.86 -7.70
CA TYR A 53 -7.23 5.41 -6.84
C TYR A 53 -6.78 6.51 -5.88
N LEU A 54 -6.56 6.12 -4.62
CA LEU A 54 -6.14 7.01 -3.54
C LEU A 54 -4.85 6.49 -2.89
N ILE A 55 -3.98 7.42 -2.50
CA ILE A 55 -3.03 7.23 -1.38
C ILE A 55 -3.67 7.92 -0.18
N HIS A 56 -3.95 7.19 0.89
CA HIS A 56 -4.72 7.73 2.02
C HIS A 56 -4.27 7.18 3.37
N GLY A 57 -4.68 7.84 4.45
CA GLY A 57 -4.50 7.34 5.81
C GLY A 57 -5.40 6.14 6.10
N THR A 58 -5.38 5.62 7.33
CA THR A 58 -6.30 4.55 7.73
C THR A 58 -6.64 4.70 9.21
N ASN A 59 -7.82 4.25 9.61
CA ASN A 59 -8.18 4.06 11.02
C ASN A 59 -7.89 2.63 11.53
N ALA A 60 -7.35 1.77 10.66
CA ALA A 60 -6.89 0.42 10.98
C ALA A 60 -5.39 0.29 10.64
N PRO A 61 -4.48 0.73 11.54
CA PRO A 61 -3.04 0.78 11.27
C PRO A 61 -2.43 -0.59 10.96
N ASP A 62 -2.92 -1.64 11.61
CA ASP A 62 -2.44 -3.03 11.40
C ASP A 62 -2.74 -3.58 10.00
N SER A 63 -3.51 -2.86 9.18
CA SER A 63 -3.78 -3.22 7.80
C SER A 63 -2.74 -2.72 6.79
N VAL A 64 -1.83 -1.83 7.22
CA VAL A 64 -0.79 -1.27 6.34
C VAL A 64 0.23 -2.35 5.97
N GLY A 65 0.58 -2.44 4.69
CA GLY A 65 1.49 -3.47 4.17
C GLY A 65 0.81 -4.80 3.78
N LEU A 66 -0.48 -4.97 4.08
CA LEU A 66 -1.24 -6.18 3.72
C LEU A 66 -2.04 -5.99 2.41
N ARG A 67 -2.27 -7.09 1.69
CA ARG A 67 -3.11 -7.11 0.46
C ARG A 67 -4.61 -7.16 0.81
N VAL A 68 -5.08 -6.13 1.49
CA VAL A 68 -6.48 -6.04 1.97
C VAL A 68 -7.24 -4.84 1.40
N SER A 69 -6.60 -4.03 0.57
CA SER A 69 -7.23 -2.90 -0.10
C SER A 69 -7.85 -3.31 -1.44
N SER A 70 -8.93 -2.64 -1.84
CA SER A 70 -9.51 -2.75 -3.18
C SER A 70 -8.80 -1.86 -4.20
N GLY A 71 -7.46 -1.77 -4.13
CA GLY A 71 -6.62 -1.00 -5.08
C GLY A 71 -6.07 0.33 -4.57
N CYS A 72 -6.56 0.88 -3.46
CA CYS A 72 -5.98 2.08 -2.84
C CYS A 72 -4.75 1.74 -1.97
N MET A 73 -3.88 2.72 -1.77
CA MET A 73 -2.67 2.60 -0.94
C MET A 73 -2.91 3.23 0.43
N ARG A 74 -2.75 2.43 1.49
CA ARG A 74 -2.91 2.86 2.88
C ARG A 74 -1.56 3.24 3.48
N MET A 75 -1.56 4.28 4.30
CA MET A 75 -0.42 4.75 5.07
C MET A 75 -0.83 4.98 6.53
N ASN A 76 0.14 4.90 7.44
CA ASN A 76 -0.09 5.31 8.83
C ASN A 76 -0.40 6.81 8.90
N ALA A 77 -1.02 7.23 10.00
CA ALA A 77 -1.50 8.61 10.18
C ALA A 77 -0.39 9.66 10.03
N ASP A 78 0.79 9.41 10.61
CA ASP A 78 1.91 10.34 10.54
C ASP A 78 2.54 10.36 9.14
N ASP A 79 2.68 9.18 8.51
CA ASP A 79 3.25 9.06 7.17
C ASP A 79 2.40 9.79 6.12
N ILE A 80 1.06 9.61 6.15
CA ILE A 80 0.19 10.31 5.19
C ILE A 80 0.19 11.82 5.45
N LYS A 81 0.25 12.26 6.72
CA LYS A 81 0.32 13.69 7.06
C LYS A 81 1.59 14.31 6.50
N ALA A 82 2.74 13.66 6.71
CA ALA A 82 4.03 14.11 6.20
C ALA A 82 4.06 14.13 4.67
N LEU A 83 3.55 13.08 4.02
CA LEU A 83 3.46 13.04 2.55
C LEU A 83 2.55 14.15 2.03
N PHE A 84 1.37 14.31 2.64
CA PHE A 84 0.38 15.33 2.25
C PHE A 84 0.95 16.74 2.34
N SER A 85 1.80 17.06 3.32
CA SER A 85 2.42 18.39 3.40
C SER A 85 3.50 18.61 2.35
N GLN A 86 4.19 17.56 1.90
CA GLN A 86 5.33 17.65 0.98
C GLN A 86 4.93 17.68 -0.50
N VAL A 87 3.89 16.94 -0.89
CA VAL A 87 3.52 16.81 -2.32
C VAL A 87 2.64 17.95 -2.82
N LYS A 88 2.83 18.32 -4.09
CA LYS A 88 2.01 19.31 -4.80
C LYS A 88 1.10 18.62 -5.81
N THR A 89 -0.06 19.21 -6.10
CA THR A 89 -0.89 18.75 -7.21
C THR A 89 -0.07 18.77 -8.50
N GLY A 90 -0.23 17.75 -9.35
CA GLY A 90 0.60 17.55 -10.53
C GLY A 90 1.88 16.73 -10.29
N THR A 91 2.32 16.50 -9.04
CA THR A 91 3.49 15.66 -8.75
C THR A 91 3.32 14.28 -9.42
N PRO A 92 4.24 13.85 -10.31
CA PRO A 92 4.13 12.56 -11.00
C PRO A 92 4.12 11.40 -9.99
N VAL A 93 3.30 10.39 -10.26
CA VAL A 93 3.24 9.17 -9.46
C VAL A 93 3.53 7.99 -10.37
N ARG A 94 4.55 7.21 -10.03
CA ARG A 94 4.87 5.95 -10.70
C ARG A 94 4.59 4.79 -9.76
N ILE A 95 3.77 3.86 -10.21
CA ILE A 95 3.56 2.57 -9.55
C ILE A 95 4.47 1.57 -10.24
N ILE A 96 5.36 0.93 -9.48
CA ILE A 96 6.33 -0.03 -10.01
C ILE A 96 6.15 -1.37 -9.30
N ASN A 97 6.26 -2.47 -10.06
CA ASN A 97 6.38 -3.81 -9.51
C ASN A 97 7.82 -4.29 -9.73
N GLN A 98 8.72 -3.81 -8.87
CA GLN A 98 10.13 -4.18 -8.88
C GLN A 98 10.46 -4.87 -7.56
N PRO A 99 10.20 -6.19 -7.46
CA PRO A 99 10.43 -6.93 -6.22
C PRO A 99 11.91 -6.90 -5.84
N VAL A 100 12.80 -7.02 -6.83
CA VAL A 100 14.25 -6.98 -6.60
C VAL A 100 14.80 -5.62 -7.00
N LYS A 101 15.60 -5.02 -6.12
CA LYS A 101 16.34 -3.78 -6.35
C LYS A 101 17.83 -4.05 -6.27
N PHE A 102 18.58 -3.61 -7.27
CA PHE A 102 20.04 -3.66 -7.29
C PHE A 102 20.62 -2.24 -7.20
N ALA A 103 21.76 -2.11 -6.55
CA ALA A 103 22.56 -0.88 -6.52
C ALA A 103 24.04 -1.23 -6.64
N VAL A 104 24.79 -0.41 -7.36
CA VAL A 104 26.27 -0.47 -7.38
C VAL A 104 26.77 0.76 -6.63
N GLU A 105 27.53 0.54 -5.57
CA GLU A 105 28.12 1.59 -4.76
C GLU A 105 29.37 2.18 -5.44
N PRO A 106 29.79 3.42 -5.11
CA PRO A 106 30.98 4.04 -5.70
C PRO A 106 32.27 3.23 -5.53
N ASP A 107 32.35 2.36 -4.53
CA ASP A 107 33.48 1.46 -4.28
C ASP A 107 33.41 0.13 -5.05
N GLY A 108 32.45 -0.02 -5.97
CA GLY A 108 32.26 -1.19 -6.82
C GLY A 108 31.44 -2.32 -6.18
N LYS A 109 30.98 -2.19 -4.94
CA LYS A 109 30.13 -3.22 -4.30
C LYS A 109 28.74 -3.23 -4.94
N THR A 110 28.23 -4.42 -5.23
CA THR A 110 26.85 -4.61 -5.68
C THR A 110 25.97 -5.05 -4.51
N LEU A 111 24.93 -4.27 -4.23
CA LEU A 111 23.87 -4.59 -3.28
C LEU A 111 22.64 -5.08 -4.03
N CYS A 112 22.07 -6.19 -3.57
CA CYS A 112 20.78 -6.69 -4.02
C CYS A 112 19.82 -6.75 -2.82
N ARG A 113 18.64 -6.16 -2.95
CA ARG A 113 17.53 -6.30 -2.00
C ARG A 113 16.36 -6.96 -2.72
N SER A 114 16.06 -8.19 -2.33
CA SER A 114 14.81 -8.87 -2.64
C SER A 114 13.86 -8.77 -1.45
N PRO A 115 12.53 -8.89 -1.65
CA PRO A 115 11.59 -8.97 -0.55
C PRO A 115 11.80 -10.35 0.09
N GLN A 116 11.91 -10.42 1.41
CA GLN A 116 11.86 -11.71 2.11
C GLN A 116 10.54 -12.41 1.75
N ALA A 117 10.55 -13.72 1.59
CA ALA A 117 9.40 -14.53 1.17
C ALA A 117 8.26 -14.54 2.21
N ALA A 118 7.65 -13.39 2.49
CA ALA A 118 6.33 -13.25 3.08
C ALA A 118 5.24 -13.26 1.99
N PHE A 119 5.65 -13.38 0.72
CA PHE A 119 4.81 -13.19 -0.48
C PHE A 119 4.60 -14.46 -1.30
N ALA A 120 4.68 -15.64 -0.68
CA ALA A 120 4.19 -16.85 -1.34
C ALA A 120 2.66 -16.88 -1.26
N ASP A 121 2.01 -16.73 -2.41
CA ASP A 121 0.60 -17.07 -2.63
C ASP A 121 0.37 -18.49 -2.09
N ARG A 122 -0.40 -18.65 -1.01
CA ARG A 122 -0.84 -19.96 -0.51
C ARG A 122 -1.96 -20.51 -1.40
N ARG A 123 -1.66 -20.72 -2.68
CA ARG A 123 -2.45 -21.57 -3.56
C ARG A 123 -1.54 -22.66 -4.12
N GLY A 124 -1.64 -23.84 -3.51
CA GLY A 124 -0.97 -25.07 -3.94
C GLY A 124 -0.12 -25.69 -2.83
N LYS A 125 -0.65 -26.70 -2.16
CA LYS A 125 0.11 -27.62 -1.31
C LYS A 125 0.91 -28.59 -2.20
N HIS A 126 2.22 -28.75 -1.95
CA HIS A 126 2.90 -30.06 -1.90
C HIS A 126 4.22 -29.92 -1.10
N PRO A 127 4.59 -30.88 -0.23
CA PRO A 127 5.66 -30.70 0.74
C PRO A 127 7.05 -31.03 0.19
N ASP A 128 8.04 -30.81 1.06
CA ASP A 128 9.46 -31.05 0.93
C ASP A 128 10.25 -30.02 0.15
N HIS A 129 10.62 -28.94 0.82
CA HIS A 129 12.03 -28.52 0.94
C HIS A 129 12.23 -27.73 2.24
N ARG A 130 12.94 -28.32 3.21
CA ARG A 130 13.55 -27.59 4.33
C ARG A 130 14.60 -26.64 3.75
N LEU A 131 14.38 -25.34 3.85
CA LEU A 131 15.42 -24.33 3.64
C LEU A 131 15.59 -23.54 4.95
N HIS A 132 16.77 -23.70 5.54
CA HIS A 132 17.21 -22.94 6.70
C HIS A 132 17.29 -21.45 6.36
N ALA A 133 16.70 -20.65 7.23
CA ALA A 133 16.63 -19.20 7.10
C ALA A 133 18.01 -18.55 7.34
N ALA A 134 18.44 -17.72 6.40
CA ALA A 134 19.42 -16.67 6.63
C ALA A 134 18.95 -15.41 5.89
N SER A 135 18.52 -14.41 6.66
CA SER A 135 18.32 -13.04 6.18
C SER A 135 19.68 -12.44 5.80
N GLY A 136 19.81 -11.86 4.61
CA GLY A 136 21.06 -11.21 4.21
C GLY A 136 20.89 -10.30 2.98
N VAL A 137 21.49 -9.12 3.07
CA VAL A 137 21.93 -8.38 1.87
C VAL A 137 23.04 -9.24 1.25
N SER A 138 22.73 -9.91 0.14
CA SER A 138 23.73 -10.77 -0.51
C SER A 138 24.71 -9.91 -1.30
N ARG A 139 25.98 -9.96 -0.88
CA ARG A 139 27.12 -9.34 -1.58
C ARG A 139 27.47 -10.24 -2.77
N LEU A 140 27.14 -9.81 -3.99
CA LEU A 140 27.65 -10.51 -5.17
C LEU A 140 29.13 -10.13 -5.36
N ARG A 141 30.02 -11.13 -5.29
CA ARG A 141 31.42 -10.98 -5.75
C ARG A 141 31.47 -11.43 -7.22
N ARG A 142 32.05 -10.62 -8.10
CA ARG A 142 32.40 -11.06 -9.46
C ARG A 142 33.63 -11.95 -9.38
N GLY A 143 33.59 -13.09 -10.09
CA GLY A 143 34.78 -13.86 -10.45
C GLY A 143 35.52 -13.24 -11.62
#